data_AF-A0A811Q4J5-F1
#
_entry.id   AF-A0A811Q4J5-F1
#
_cell.length_a   1.000
_cell.length_b   1.000
_cell.length_c   1.000
_cell.angle_alpha   90.00
_cell.angle_beta   90.00
_cell.angle_gamma   90.00
#
_symmetry.space_group_name_H-M   'P 1'
#
loop_
_entity.id
_entity.type
_entity.pdbx_description
1 polymer ?
#
loop_
_entity_poly.entity_id
_entity_poly.type
_entity_poly.pdbx_seq_one_letter_code
_entity_poly.pdbx_strand_id
1 'polypeptide(L)' 'MDVNKNGSTTVLGITNDAFFRKGQVGDWKNYMTPDMVARLDKVVEEATRGAGLTFADSVSV' A
#
# COMPACT_ATOMS: atom_id res chain seq x y z
N MET A 1 6.86 -16.78 -8.51
CA MET A 1 5.65 -16.71 -9.36
C MET A 1 6.02 -16.00 -10.65
N ASP A 2 6.35 -16.77 -11.69
CA ASP A 2 6.73 -16.20 -13.00
C ASP A 2 5.54 -15.59 -13.72
N VAL A 3 4.33 -16.10 -13.47
CA VAL A 3 3.07 -15.59 -14.04
C VAL A 3 2.79 -14.13 -13.66
N ASN A 4 3.27 -13.65 -12.51
CA ASN A 4 3.05 -12.26 -12.07
C ASN A 4 4.09 -11.30 -12.66
N LYS A 5 5.12 -11.81 -13.34
CA LYS A 5 6.17 -10.99 -13.96
C LYS A 5 6.09 -11.03 -15.48
N ASN A 6 5.69 -12.17 -16.03
CA ASN A 6 5.67 -12.42 -17.46
C ASN A 6 4.23 -12.46 -17.98
N GLY A 7 4.04 -12.05 -19.23
CA GLY A 7 2.74 -11.98 -19.89
C GLY A 7 2.05 -10.62 -19.69
N SER A 8 0.77 -10.55 -20.07
CA SER A 8 -0.06 -9.36 -19.97
C SER A 8 -1.50 -9.71 -19.59
N THR A 9 -2.17 -8.78 -18.92
CA THR A 9 -3.60 -8.86 -18.64
C THR A 9 -4.40 -9.00 -19.94
N THR A 10 -5.33 -9.95 -19.98
CA THR A 10 -6.07 -10.29 -21.22
C THR A 10 -6.95 -9.16 -21.73
N VAL A 11 -7.50 -8.34 -20.82
CA VAL A 11 -8.49 -7.31 -21.16
C VAL A 11 -7.84 -5.97 -21.45
N LEU A 12 -6.81 -5.59 -20.67
CA LEU A 12 -6.23 -4.25 -20.72
C LEU A 12 -4.88 -4.20 -21.44
N GLY A 13 -4.29 -5.36 -21.78
CA GLY A 13 -2.97 -5.43 -22.41
C GLY A 13 -1.81 -4.95 -21.54
N ILE A 14 -2.06 -4.67 -20.25
CA ILE A 14 -1.04 -4.21 -19.30
C ILE A 14 -0.11 -5.39 -19.00
N THR A 15 1.21 -5.17 -19.07
CA THR A 15 2.20 -6.19 -18.74
C THR A 15 2.11 -6.58 -17.26
N ASN A 16 2.30 -7.85 -16.97
CA ASN A 16 2.07 -8.37 -15.63
C ASN A 16 3.03 -7.75 -14.58
N ASP A 17 4.27 -7.45 -14.95
CA ASP A 17 5.23 -6.75 -14.10
C ASP A 17 4.83 -5.31 -13.75
N ALA A 18 4.05 -4.65 -14.62
CA ALA A 18 3.46 -3.34 -14.34
C ALA A 18 2.20 -3.44 -13.47
N PHE A 19 1.42 -4.52 -13.62
CA PHE A 19 0.19 -4.73 -12.87
C PHE A 19 0.43 -5.27 -11.45
N PHE A 20 1.28 -6.30 -11.31
CA PHE A 20 1.58 -6.95 -10.04
C PHE A 20 2.80 -6.33 -9.37
N ARG A 21 2.55 -5.62 -8.27
CA ARG A 21 3.61 -5.09 -7.39
C ARG A 21 4.08 -6.14 -6.37
N LYS A 22 4.94 -5.75 -5.42
CA LYS A 22 5.54 -6.67 -4.42
C LYS A 22 4.54 -7.41 -3.53
N GLY A 23 3.33 -6.89 -3.34
CA GLY A 23 2.31 -7.51 -2.47
C GLY A 23 2.70 -7.58 -0.99
N GLN A 24 3.58 -6.69 -0.53
CA GLN A 24 4.12 -6.70 0.84
C GLN A 24 3.49 -5.61 1.70
N VAL A 25 3.03 -5.98 2.89
CA VAL A 25 2.62 -5.03 3.93
C VAL A 25 3.85 -4.24 4.40
N GLY A 26 3.73 -2.92 4.54
CA GLY A 26 4.81 -2.06 5.04
C GLY A 26 5.84 -1.59 4.01
N ASP A 27 5.76 -1.98 2.72
CA ASP A 27 6.72 -1.54 1.68
C ASP A 27 6.73 0.00 1.49
N TRP A 28 5.70 0.71 1.97
CA TRP A 28 5.66 2.18 1.96
C TRP A 28 6.83 2.80 2.74
N LYS A 29 7.36 2.12 3.76
CA LYS A 29 8.51 2.59 4.57
C LYS A 29 9.78 2.79 3.73
N ASN A 30 9.89 2.10 2.60
CA ASN A 30 11.02 2.23 1.69
C ASN A 30 10.99 3.52 0.83
N TYR A 31 9.86 4.23 0.83
CA TYR A 31 9.64 5.39 -0.06
C TYR A 31 9.21 6.66 0.68
N MET A 32 8.87 6.57 1.97
CA MET A 32 8.41 7.71 2.77
C MET A 32 9.44 8.10 3.82
N THR A 33 9.69 9.40 3.95
CA THR A 33 10.45 9.94 5.08
C THR A 33 9.58 9.94 6.34
N PRO A 34 10.15 9.91 7.56
CA PRO A 34 9.39 9.93 8.80
C PRO A 34 8.35 11.06 8.88
N ASP A 35 8.67 12.25 8.36
CA ASP A 35 7.73 13.38 8.30
C ASP A 35 6.53 13.11 7.40
N MET A 36 6.70 12.40 6.28
CA MET A 36 5.59 12.02 5.41
C MET A 36 4.68 11.00 6.08
N VAL A 37 5.27 10.07 6.84
CA VAL A 37 4.52 9.07 7.62
C VAL A 37 3.64 9.75 8.64
N ALA A 38 4.22 10.63 9.47
CA ALA A 38 3.48 11.35 10.52
C ALA A 38 2.33 12.18 9.94
N ARG A 39 2.53 12.80 8.77
CA ARG A 39 1.44 13.52 8.07
C ARG A 39 0.34 12.58 7.60
N LEU A 40 0.69 11.43 7.03
CA LEU A 40 -0.29 10.45 6.54
C LEU A 40 -1.07 9.82 7.70
N ASP A 41 -0.41 9.48 8.79
CA ASP A 41 -1.05 8.92 9.99
C ASP A 41 -2.14 9.86 10.51
N LYS A 42 -1.84 11.17 10.59
CA LYS A 42 -2.82 12.19 10.99
C LYS A 42 -4.01 12.26 10.03
N VAL A 43 -3.77 12.23 8.72
CA VAL A 43 -4.84 12.28 7.70
C VAL A 43 -5.75 11.05 7.82
N VAL A 44 -5.17 9.86 8.00
CA VAL A 44 -5.94 8.62 8.15
C VAL A 44 -6.75 8.67 9.44
N GLU A 45 -6.15 9.04 10.57
CA GLU A 45 -6.84 9.15 11.86
C GLU A 45 -8.05 10.09 11.77
N GLU A 46 -7.87 11.27 11.19
CA GLU A 46 -8.95 12.26 11.00
C GLU A 46 -10.06 11.72 10.08
N ALA A 47 -9.71 11.06 8.98
CA ALA A 47 -10.67 10.52 8.01
C ALA A 47 -11.46 9.33 8.55
N THR A 48 -10.87 8.52 9.44
CA THR A 48 -11.51 7.32 10.00
C THR A 48 -12.13 7.55 11.38
N ARG A 49 -12.02 8.76 11.92
CA ARG A 49 -12.52 9.10 13.26
C ARG A 49 -14.03 8.81 13.37
N GLY A 50 -14.40 8.00 14.36
CA GLY A 50 -15.79 7.63 14.62
C GLY A 50 -16.37 6.55 13.70
N ALA A 51 -15.60 6.04 12.72
CA ALA A 51 -16.06 4.98 11.82
C ALA A 51 -15.98 3.57 12.44
N GLY A 52 -15.39 3.42 13.63
CA GLY A 52 -15.12 2.11 14.24
C GLY A 52 -14.06 1.28 13.49
N LEU A 53 -13.34 1.90 12.54
CA LEU A 53 -12.27 1.27 11.78
C LEU A 53 -10.96 1.33 12.56
N THR A 54 -10.27 0.20 12.67
CA THR A 54 -8.93 0.09 13.24
C THR A 54 -8.04 -0.73 12.32
N PHE A 55 -6.76 -0.35 12.23
CA PHE A 55 -5.77 -1.11 11.47
C PHE A 55 -4.94 -1.96 12.44
N ALA A 56 -4.74 -3.24 12.10
CA ALA A 56 -4.07 -4.20 12.97
C ALA A 56 -2.61 -3.85 13.29
N ASP A 57 -1.95 -3.09 12.40
CA ASP A 57 -0.54 -2.70 12.52
C ASP A 57 -0.32 -1.31 13.14
N SER A 58 -1.37 -0.68 13.69
CA SER A 58 -1.24 0.56 14.46
C SER A 58 -0.63 0.27 15.84
N VAL A 59 0.64 -0.15 15.87
CA VAL A 59 1.47 -0.07 17.07
C VAL A 59 2.28 1.21 16.98
N SER A 60 2.15 2.02 18.03
CA SER A 60 2.80 3.29 18.27
C SER A 60 4.27 3.30 17.84
N VAL A 61 4.61 4.30 17.02
CA VAL A 61 5.98 4.84 17.00
C VAL A 61 6.21 5.60 18.30
#